data_AF-X1DXA9-F1
#
_entry.id   AF-X1DXA9-F1
#
_cell.length_a   1.000
_cell.length_b   1.000
_cell.length_c   1.000
_cell.angle_alpha   90.00
_cell.angle_beta   90.00
_cell.angle_gamma   90.00
#
_symmetry.space_group_name_H-M   'P 1'
#
loop_
_entity.id
_entity.type
_entity.pdbx_description
1 polymer ?
#
loop_
_entity_poly.entity_id
_entity_poly.type
_entity_poly.pdbx_seq_one_letter_code
_entity_poly.pdbx_strand_id
1 'polypeptide(L)' 'MTKEKVQSFPLLMPKKYNVWGNAGSIGSFMFYHPAMDIHLIGSLNQFRYHSKGIRLMFKMINILLKCDCS' A
#
# COMPACT_ATOMS: atom_id res chain seq x y z
N MET A 1 -19.22 -9.58 -12.22
CA MET A 1 -18.11 -10.15 -11.41
C MET A 1 -16.90 -10.37 -12.31
N THR A 2 -16.27 -9.28 -12.73
CA THR A 2 -15.05 -9.29 -13.55
C THR A 2 -13.88 -9.12 -12.59
N LYS A 3 -13.13 -10.19 -12.35
CA LYS A 3 -11.88 -10.12 -11.58
C LYS A 3 -10.85 -9.40 -12.44
N GLU A 4 -10.75 -8.08 -12.29
CA GLU A 4 -9.66 -7.31 -12.89
C GLU A 4 -8.34 -7.91 -12.37
N LYS A 5 -7.52 -8.43 -13.29
CA LYS A 5 -6.25 -9.07 -12.96
C LYS A 5 -5.33 -8.04 -12.30
N VAL A 6 -5.12 -8.19 -11.00
CA VAL A 6 -4.12 -7.42 -10.26
C VAL A 6 -2.74 -7.81 -10.78
N GLN A 7 -2.11 -6.94 -11.58
CA GLN A 7 -0.77 -7.12 -12.14
C GLN A 7 0.26 -6.99 -11.01
N SER A 8 0.55 -8.09 -10.32
CA SER A 8 1.63 -8.17 -9.34
C SER A 8 2.99 -8.22 -10.06
N PHE A 9 3.92 -7.31 -9.75
CA PHE A 9 5.32 -7.43 -10.17
C PHE A 9 5.96 -8.68 -9.53
N PRO A 10 6.24 -9.76 -10.29
CA PRO A 10 6.14 -11.12 -9.73
C PRO A 10 7.51 -11.79 -9.49
N LEU A 11 8.45 -11.15 -8.79
CA LEU A 11 9.67 -11.89 -8.40
C LEU A 11 10.12 -11.78 -6.94
N LEU A 12 9.84 -10.67 -6.23
CA LEU A 12 10.35 -10.49 -4.85
C LEU A 12 9.35 -9.95 -3.82
N MET A 13 8.16 -9.50 -4.23
CA MET A 13 7.16 -8.96 -3.29
C MET A 13 6.23 -10.06 -2.78
N PRO A 14 6.14 -10.28 -1.45
CA PRO A 14 5.13 -11.13 -0.84
C PRO A 14 3.72 -10.73 -1.28
N LYS A 15 2.84 -11.71 -1.55
CA LYS A 15 1.43 -11.46 -1.97
C LYS A 15 0.66 -10.53 -1.03
N LYS A 16 1.03 -10.50 0.25
CA LYS A 16 0.46 -9.61 1.30
C LYS A 16 0.79 -8.12 1.14
N TYR A 17 1.72 -7.77 0.25
CA TYR A 17 2.06 -6.38 -0.07
C TYR A 17 1.69 -6.03 -1.50
N ASN A 18 0.79 -6.79 -2.10
CA ASN A 18 0.25 -6.48 -3.42
C ASN A 18 -0.73 -5.32 -3.27
N VAL A 19 -0.20 -4.11 -3.36
CA VAL A 19 -0.98 -2.86 -3.33
C VAL A 19 -0.81 -2.10 -4.63
N TRP A 20 -1.88 -1.46 -5.06
CA TRP A 20 -1.92 -0.66 -6.28
C TRP A 20 -2.10 0.80 -5.92
N GLY A 21 -1.37 1.71 -6.54
CA GLY A 21 -1.47 3.09 -6.12
C GLY A 21 -0.37 3.99 -6.64
N ASN A 22 -0.47 5.26 -6.25
CA ASN A 22 0.48 6.29 -6.63
C ASN A 22 1.16 6.87 -5.38
N ALA A 23 2.48 7.01 -5.46
CA ALA A 23 3.26 7.78 -4.49
C ALA A 23 3.60 9.13 -5.15
N GLY A 24 2.89 10.18 -4.75
CA GLY A 24 3.11 11.52 -5.25
C GLY A 24 4.48 12.07 -4.87
N SER A 25 5.07 12.87 -5.78
CA SER A 25 6.39 13.51 -5.64
C SER A 25 6.54 14.41 -4.40
N ILE A 26 5.41 14.78 -3.80
CA ILE A 26 5.29 15.80 -2.75
C ILE A 26 4.85 15.12 -1.43
N GLY A 27 5.08 13.81 -1.28
CA GLY A 27 4.80 13.07 -0.04
C GLY A 27 3.33 12.67 0.14
N SER A 28 2.44 13.00 -0.81
CA SER A 28 1.10 12.43 -0.90
C SER A 28 1.16 10.99 -1.42
N PHE A 29 0.31 10.11 -0.94
CA PHE A 29 0.22 8.75 -1.40
C PHE A 29 -1.21 8.22 -1.34
N MET A 30 -1.52 7.31 -2.24
CA MET A 30 -2.78 6.57 -2.27
C MET A 30 -2.48 5.15 -2.70
N PHE A 31 -2.80 4.18 -1.85
CA PHE A 31 -2.61 2.76 -2.08
C PHE A 31 -3.92 2.00 -1.83
N TYR A 32 -4.23 1.07 -2.70
CA TYR A 32 -5.37 0.17 -2.64
C TYR A 32 -4.88 -1.26 -2.45
N HIS A 33 -5.48 -1.96 -1.48
CA HIS A 33 -5.18 -3.36 -1.20
C HIS A 33 -6.36 -4.25 -1.61
N PRO A 34 -6.34 -4.91 -2.78
CA PRO A 34 -7.48 -5.64 -3.31
C PRO A 34 -7.88 -6.86 -2.48
N ALA A 35 -6.97 -7.47 -1.72
CA ALA A 35 -7.30 -8.67 -0.95
C ALA A 35 -8.02 -8.37 0.38
N MET A 36 -7.97 -7.13 0.87
CA MET A 36 -8.64 -6.69 2.11
C MET A 36 -9.69 -5.60 1.83
N ASP A 37 -9.81 -5.16 0.57
CA ASP A 37 -10.62 -4.02 0.15
C ASP A 37 -10.34 -2.72 0.92
N ILE A 38 -9.06 -2.46 1.23
CA ILE A 38 -8.62 -1.31 2.04
C ILE A 38 -8.02 -0.23 1.14
N HIS A 39 -8.41 1.02 1.38
CA HIS A 39 -7.85 2.22 0.77
C HIS A 39 -7.01 2.98 1.80
N LEU A 40 -5.72 3.14 1.51
CA LEU A 40 -4.78 3.90 2.34
C LEU A 40 -4.38 5.18 1.61
N ILE A 41 -4.93 6.30 2.07
CA ILE A 41 -4.69 7.63 1.49
C ILE A 41 -4.05 8.51 2.56
N GLY A 42 -3.00 9.24 2.20
CA GLY A 42 -2.34 10.11 3.16
C GLY A 42 -1.34 11.07 2.53
N SER A 43 -0.82 11.98 3.34
CA SER A 43 0.26 12.88 2.94
C SER A 43 1.24 13.07 4.10
N LEU A 44 2.53 13.12 3.76
CA LEU A 44 3.60 13.45 4.70
C LEU A 44 4.12 14.84 4.39
N ASN A 45 4.08 15.74 5.38
CA ASN A 45 4.62 17.10 5.28
C ASN A 45 6.16 17.16 5.14
N GLN A 46 6.84 16.00 5.11
CA GLN A 46 8.29 15.89 4.94
C GLN A 46 8.64 15.53 3.50
N PHE A 47 8.60 16.54 2.62
CA PHE A 47 8.72 16.43 1.16
C PHE A 47 9.96 15.72 0.61
N ARG A 48 11.05 15.61 1.38
CA ARG A 48 12.34 15.09 0.87
C ARG A 48 12.53 13.57 1.02
N TYR A 49 11.64 12.86 1.70
CA TYR A 49 11.84 11.43 2.02
C TYR A 49 10.69 10.55 1.53
N HIS A 50 10.68 10.25 0.23
CA HIS A 50 9.78 9.25 -0.37
C HIS A 50 9.81 7.89 0.35
N SER A 51 10.99 7.48 0.82
CA SER A 51 11.19 6.23 1.55
C SER A 51 10.38 6.15 2.86
N LYS A 52 10.05 7.31 3.48
CA LYS A 52 9.22 7.35 4.69
C LYS A 52 7.76 7.04 4.38
N GLY A 53 7.24 7.47 3.23
CA GLY A 53 5.88 7.15 2.77
C GLY A 53 5.70 5.65 2.55
N ILE A 54 6.65 5.03 1.84
CA ILE A 54 6.64 3.58 1.59
C ILE A 54 6.76 2.79 2.90
N ARG A 55 7.64 3.23 3.82
CA ARG A 55 7.78 2.59 5.15
C ARG A 55 6.51 2.69 5.99
N LEU A 56 5.81 3.83 5.93
CA LEU A 56 4.52 4.02 6.60
C LEU A 56 3.47 3.06 6.03
N MET A 57 3.40 2.94 4.70
CA MET A 57 2.50 1.99 4.01
C MET A 57 2.74 0.55 4.49
N PHE A 58 4.00 0.07 4.50
CA PHE A 58 4.31 -1.26 5.02
C PHE A 58 3.91 -1.45 6.49
N LYS A 59 4.12 -0.42 7.33
CA LYS A 59 3.72 -0.48 8.75
C LYS A 59 2.19 -0.58 8.90
N MET A 60 1.43 0.18 8.12
CA MET A 60 -0.03 0.16 8.13
C MET A 60 -0.57 -1.20 7.68
N ILE A 61 -0.08 -1.76 6.58
CA ILE A 61 -0.48 -3.09 6.11
C ILE A 61 -0.20 -4.15 7.18
N ASN A 62 0.95 -4.10 7.86
CA ASN A 62 1.25 -5.06 8.94
C ASN A 62 0.35 -4.92 10.16
N ILE A 63 -0.12 -3.71 10.50
CA ILE A 63 -1.07 -3.50 11.61
C ILE A 63 -2.44 -4.05 11.20
N LEU A 64 -2.90 -3.71 10.00
CA LEU A 64 -4.20 -4.15 9.47
C LEU A 64 -4.28 -5.68 9.37
N LEU A 65 -3.22 -6.32 8.85
CA LEU A 65 -3.14 -7.79 8.79
C LEU A 65 -3.18 -8.45 10.17
N LYS A 66 -2.72 -7.78 11.23
CA LYS A 66 -2.84 -8.31 12.60
C LYS A 66 -4.26 -8.16 13.15
N CYS A 67 -4.96 -7.08 12.78
CA CYS A 67 -6.34 -6.84 13.21
C CYS A 67 -7.34 -7.78 12.54
N ASP A 68 -7.13 -8.13 11.26
CA ASP A 68 -8.00 -9.05 10.51
C ASP A 68 -7.92 -10.52 11.00
N CYS A 69 -6.93 -10.87 11.83
CA CYS A 69 -6.81 -12.21 12.43
C CYS A 69 -7.53 -12.34 13.79
N SER A 70 -8.48 -11.46 14.11
CA SER A 70 -9.33 -11.57 15.32
C SER A 70 -10.67 -12.24 15.02
#